data_AF-A0A1Z5KWC0-F1
#
_entry.id   AF-A0A1Z5KWC0-F1
#
_cell.length_a   1.000
_cell.length_b   1.000
_cell.length_c   1.000
_cell.angle_alpha   90.00
_cell.angle_beta   90.00
_cell.angle_gamma   90.00
#
_symmetry.space_group_name_H-M   'P 1'
#
loop_
_entity.id
_entity.type
_entity.pdbx_description
1 polymer ?
#
loop_
_entity_poly.entity_id
_entity_poly.type
_entity_poly.pdbx_seq_one_letter_code
_entity_poly.pdbx_strand_id
1 'polypeptide(L)'
;MDFVSRRDFYQRRCLSTAFFLLVSYAVIVEWAVYFLSPWWSWPTLPPHNEVSTRVLVVGDPQLLGLVNTAPGFFGAVEIWDADRYIRKTFWRVHRFFKPHVVLFVGDIFDEAEFATDAHFDGYFRRFLEVFADLDMAQAIVIPGDNDIGGEVTPPKRRMIERFNRYFRSDPFASLNKVDFVKVCYVTRSYAYRAFLRSKEDHVRVVVSHLPLTSTYGAYVKDVVREIQPDLIFSGHEHLSEYVATGRSSKVVEKMVLRFTMDRVAARLNLSDGRVHEILAPTTSYRMGTYNVGYGAAVIDPDKVVTYGVLWSPNRLAHLFGYLLVLTVCLLLVLVAVTAPVSVFYLKLLLCRRQQ
;
A
#
# COMPACT_ATOMS: atom_id res chain seq x y z
N MET A 1 -7.16 -24.39 -52.24
CA MET A 1 -7.83 -23.56 -51.22
C MET A 1 -8.29 -22.28 -51.88
N ASP A 2 -9.60 -22.12 -52.03
CA ASP A 2 -10.19 -20.93 -52.64
C ASP A 2 -9.96 -19.68 -51.80
N PHE A 3 -10.05 -18.52 -52.44
CA PHE A 3 -9.78 -17.22 -51.83
C PHE A 3 -10.61 -16.98 -50.54
N VAL A 4 -11.86 -17.45 -50.53
CA VAL A 4 -12.75 -17.43 -49.35
C VAL A 4 -12.15 -18.24 -48.19
N SER A 5 -11.66 -19.45 -48.46
CA SER A 5 -11.02 -20.32 -47.46
C SER A 5 -9.72 -19.72 -46.91
N ARG A 6 -8.91 -19.03 -47.73
CA ARG A 6 -7.72 -18.30 -47.26
C ARG A 6 -8.09 -17.09 -46.40
N ARG A 7 -9.08 -16.30 -46.83
CA ARG A 7 -9.59 -15.14 -46.06
C ARG A 7 -10.07 -15.57 -44.68
N ASP A 8 -10.93 -16.58 -44.62
CA ASP A 8 -11.49 -17.08 -43.36
C ASP A 8 -10.38 -17.61 -42.44
N PHE A 9 -9.37 -18.27 -43.03
CA PHE A 9 -8.19 -18.74 -42.29
C PHE A 9 -7.39 -17.59 -41.67
N TYR A 10 -7.06 -16.54 -42.44
CA TYR A 10 -6.32 -15.37 -41.93
C TYR A 10 -7.12 -14.61 -40.86
N GLN A 11 -8.42 -14.41 -41.09
CA GLN A 11 -9.32 -13.76 -40.13
C GLN A 11 -9.37 -14.52 -38.81
N ARG A 12 -9.63 -15.83 -38.86
CA ARG A 12 -9.63 -16.68 -37.66
C ARG A 12 -8.29 -16.66 -36.94
N ARG A 13 -7.18 -16.65 -37.66
CA ARG A 13 -5.84 -16.57 -37.05
C ARG A 13 -5.61 -15.24 -36.33
N CYS A 14 -5.91 -14.10 -36.95
CA CYS A 14 -5.78 -12.79 -36.32
C CYS A 14 -6.65 -12.64 -35.07
N LEU A 15 -7.92 -13.07 -35.15
CA LEU A 15 -8.86 -13.04 -34.01
C LEU A 15 -8.39 -13.98 -32.90
N SER A 16 -7.94 -15.19 -33.24
CA SER A 16 -7.41 -16.15 -32.26
C SER A 16 -6.17 -15.60 -31.57
N THR A 17 -5.22 -15.02 -32.33
CA THR A 17 -4.02 -14.40 -31.76
C THR A 17 -4.38 -13.25 -30.82
N ALA A 18 -5.29 -12.35 -31.21
CA ALA A 18 -5.75 -11.26 -30.35
C ALA A 18 -6.38 -11.79 -29.05
N PHE A 19 -7.23 -12.81 -29.16
CA PHE A 19 -7.84 -13.46 -28.01
C PHE A 19 -6.79 -14.09 -27.07
N PHE A 20 -5.89 -14.91 -27.60
CA PHE A 20 -4.85 -15.55 -26.79
C PHE A 20 -3.88 -14.55 -26.18
N LEU A 21 -3.53 -13.47 -26.88
CA LEU A 21 -2.68 -12.39 -26.35
C LEU A 21 -3.36 -11.73 -25.15
N LEU A 22 -4.63 -11.34 -25.29
CA LEU A 22 -5.39 -10.68 -24.22
C LEU A 22 -5.56 -11.59 -23.00
N VAL A 23 -5.97 -12.85 -23.23
CA VAL A 23 -6.16 -13.84 -22.15
C VAL A 23 -4.85 -14.16 -21.46
N SER A 24 -3.76 -14.38 -22.21
CA SER A 24 -2.45 -14.68 -21.63
C SER A 24 -1.95 -13.51 -20.78
N TYR A 25 -2.08 -12.27 -21.28
CA TYR A 25 -1.71 -11.09 -20.53
C TYR A 25 -2.52 -10.98 -19.25
N ALA A 26 -3.85 -11.14 -19.32
CA ALA A 26 -4.72 -11.12 -18.16
C ALA A 26 -4.34 -12.19 -17.13
N VAL A 27 -4.09 -13.44 -17.54
CA VAL A 27 -3.65 -14.51 -16.63
C VAL A 27 -2.32 -14.15 -15.97
N ILE A 28 -1.37 -13.60 -16.73
CA ILE A 28 -0.06 -13.21 -16.19
C ILE A 28 -0.24 -12.13 -15.13
N VAL A 29 -0.86 -11.00 -15.46
CA VAL A 29 -0.91 -9.83 -14.56
C VAL A 29 -1.95 -9.97 -13.46
N GLU A 30 -3.04 -10.71 -13.68
CA GLU A 30 -4.11 -10.92 -12.70
C GLU A 30 -3.86 -12.12 -11.79
N TRP A 31 -2.91 -13.02 -12.10
CA TRP A 31 -2.65 -14.22 -11.29
C TRP A 31 -1.17 -14.51 -11.11
N ALA A 32 -0.44 -14.76 -12.19
CA ALA A 32 0.93 -15.26 -12.12
C ALA A 32 1.87 -14.30 -11.39
N VAL A 33 1.82 -13.00 -11.71
CA VAL A 33 2.72 -12.01 -11.11
C VAL A 33 2.57 -11.96 -9.59
N TYR A 34 1.34 -11.98 -9.06
CA TYR A 34 1.14 -11.95 -7.61
C TYR A 34 1.68 -13.20 -6.91
N PHE A 35 1.70 -14.36 -7.59
CA PHE A 35 2.20 -15.62 -7.04
C PHE A 35 3.71 -15.72 -7.09
N LEU A 36 4.31 -15.20 -8.16
CA LEU A 36 5.74 -15.32 -8.40
C LEU A 36 6.53 -14.15 -7.78
N SER A 37 5.94 -12.95 -7.68
CA SER A 37 6.64 -11.76 -7.18
C SER A 37 7.30 -11.91 -5.82
N PRO A 38 6.69 -12.58 -4.82
CA PRO A 38 7.32 -12.82 -3.54
C PRO A 38 8.73 -13.43 -3.63
N TRP A 39 8.98 -14.30 -4.61
CA TRP A 39 10.26 -15.02 -4.72
C TRP A 39 11.45 -14.14 -5.11
N TRP A 40 11.20 -12.99 -5.75
CA TRP A 40 12.26 -12.07 -6.14
C TRP A 40 12.17 -10.69 -5.48
N SER A 41 11.04 -10.32 -4.87
CA SER A 41 10.87 -9.01 -4.24
C SER A 41 10.87 -9.04 -2.71
N TRP A 42 10.50 -10.16 -2.08
CA TRP A 42 10.38 -10.19 -0.62
C TRP A 42 11.72 -10.47 0.07
N PRO A 43 12.02 -9.73 1.15
CA PRO A 43 13.23 -9.94 1.91
C PRO A 43 13.18 -11.25 2.71
N THR A 44 14.36 -11.76 3.02
CA THR A 44 14.47 -12.88 3.96
C THR A 44 14.31 -12.33 5.38
N LEU A 45 13.23 -12.72 6.04
CA LEU A 45 12.95 -12.35 7.42
C LEU A 45 13.27 -13.53 8.35
N PRO A 46 13.55 -13.29 9.65
CA PRO A 46 13.72 -14.36 10.61
C PRO A 46 12.52 -15.32 10.59
N PRO A 47 12.70 -16.62 10.88
CA PRO A 47 11.60 -17.57 10.94
C PRO A 47 10.63 -17.24 12.09
N HIS A 48 9.41 -17.74 12.02
CA HIS A 48 8.43 -17.58 13.10
C HIS A 48 8.94 -18.31 14.34
N ASN A 49 8.95 -17.62 15.49
CA ASN A 49 9.28 -18.17 16.79
C ASN A 49 8.31 -17.58 17.83
N GLU A 50 8.22 -18.20 19.00
CA GLU A 50 7.28 -17.78 20.06
C GLU A 50 7.74 -16.54 20.84
N VAL A 51 8.99 -16.12 20.63
CA VAL A 51 9.66 -15.09 21.45
C VAL A 51 9.55 -13.70 20.81
N SER A 52 9.64 -13.63 19.49
CA SER A 52 9.65 -12.38 18.73
C SER A 52 8.25 -11.86 18.42
N THR A 53 8.11 -10.54 18.33
CA THR A 53 6.85 -9.89 17.94
C THR A 53 6.88 -9.54 16.47
N ARG A 54 5.92 -10.08 15.71
CA ARG A 54 5.75 -9.80 14.29
C ARG A 54 4.74 -8.69 14.09
N VAL A 55 5.20 -7.59 13.52
CA VAL A 55 4.40 -6.40 13.29
C VAL A 55 4.33 -6.16 11.78
N LEU A 56 3.13 -6.27 11.21
CA LEU A 56 2.87 -5.88 9.83
C LEU A 56 2.41 -4.41 9.85
N VAL A 57 3.00 -3.58 9.00
CA VAL A 57 2.71 -2.14 8.91
C VAL A 57 2.03 -1.85 7.57
N VAL A 58 0.82 -1.32 7.64
CA VAL A 58 -0.05 -0.92 6.54
C VAL A 58 -0.03 0.60 6.49
N GLY A 59 0.73 1.15 5.54
CA GLY A 59 0.74 2.59 5.24
C GLY A 59 -0.31 2.96 4.22
N ASP A 60 -1.02 4.06 4.50
CA ASP A 60 -1.84 4.82 3.55
C ASP A 60 -2.64 3.93 2.59
N PRO A 61 -3.51 3.02 3.08
CA PRO A 61 -4.31 2.19 2.18
C PRO A 61 -5.31 3.02 1.38
N GLN A 62 -5.71 4.19 1.88
CA GLN A 62 -6.51 5.21 1.19
C GLN A 62 -7.58 4.60 0.30
N LEU A 63 -8.52 3.89 0.92
CA LEU A 63 -9.66 3.34 0.19
C LEU A 63 -10.43 4.51 -0.43
N LEU A 64 -10.52 4.50 -1.76
CA LEU A 64 -11.15 5.56 -2.54
C LEU A 64 -12.60 5.77 -2.08
N GLY A 65 -13.02 7.02 -1.93
CA GLY A 65 -14.42 7.35 -1.61
C GLY A 65 -15.24 7.74 -2.83
N LEU A 66 -16.44 8.28 -2.61
CA LEU A 66 -17.45 8.58 -3.62
C LEU A 66 -17.43 10.05 -4.08
N VAL A 67 -16.73 10.94 -3.37
CA VAL A 67 -16.72 12.38 -3.65
C VAL A 67 -15.66 12.75 -4.69
N ASN A 68 -14.45 12.23 -4.53
CA ASN A 68 -13.27 12.50 -5.34
C ASN A 68 -13.08 11.49 -6.48
N THR A 69 -13.81 10.37 -6.45
CA THR A 69 -13.81 9.39 -7.54
C THR A 69 -14.83 9.78 -8.62
N ALA A 70 -14.53 9.48 -9.88
CA ALA A 70 -15.46 9.71 -11.00
C ALA A 70 -16.86 9.12 -10.73
N PRO A 71 -17.96 9.79 -11.10
CA PRO A 71 -19.29 9.25 -10.86
C PRO A 71 -19.61 8.06 -11.78
N GLY A 72 -20.53 7.20 -11.32
CA GLY A 72 -21.10 6.12 -12.13
C GLY A 72 -20.16 4.95 -12.37
N PHE A 73 -20.26 4.34 -13.56
CA PHE A 73 -19.57 3.08 -13.88
C PHE A 73 -18.06 3.16 -13.73
N PHE A 74 -17.43 4.24 -14.21
CA PHE A 74 -15.98 4.38 -14.18
C PHE A 74 -15.44 4.44 -12.75
N GLY A 75 -16.06 5.22 -11.87
CA GLY A 75 -15.65 5.24 -10.46
C GLY A 75 -15.90 3.93 -9.73
N ALA A 76 -16.99 3.24 -10.04
CA ALA A 76 -17.24 1.91 -9.48
C ALA A 76 -16.14 0.92 -9.87
N VAL A 77 -15.62 0.98 -11.11
CA VAL A 77 -14.48 0.17 -11.56
C VAL A 77 -13.19 0.57 -10.85
N GLU A 78 -12.94 1.87 -10.67
CA GLU A 78 -11.75 2.37 -9.97
C GLU A 78 -11.71 1.91 -8.51
N ILE A 79 -12.81 2.08 -7.79
CA ILE A 79 -12.99 1.60 -6.41
C ILE A 79 -12.81 0.09 -6.35
N TRP A 80 -13.47 -0.66 -7.23
CA TRP A 80 -13.38 -2.10 -7.27
C TRP A 80 -11.95 -2.60 -7.53
N ASP A 81 -11.22 -1.97 -8.46
CA ASP A 81 -9.85 -2.37 -8.77
C ASP A 81 -8.89 -2.07 -7.61
N ALA A 82 -9.02 -0.89 -6.99
CA ALA A 82 -8.23 -0.48 -5.83
C ALA A 82 -8.47 -1.42 -4.63
N ASP A 83 -9.72 -1.65 -4.25
CA ASP A 83 -10.10 -2.54 -3.15
C ASP A 83 -9.64 -3.98 -3.41
N ARG A 84 -9.87 -4.49 -4.63
CA ARG A 84 -9.44 -5.84 -5.03
C ARG A 84 -7.92 -5.97 -4.98
N TYR A 85 -7.19 -4.94 -5.39
CA TYR A 85 -5.73 -4.92 -5.35
C TYR A 85 -5.22 -5.03 -3.91
N ILE A 86 -5.67 -4.14 -3.02
CA ILE A 86 -5.24 -4.11 -1.62
C ILE A 86 -5.65 -5.42 -0.93
N ARG A 87 -6.89 -5.88 -1.10
CA ARG A 87 -7.36 -7.15 -0.52
C ARG A 87 -6.47 -8.32 -0.92
N LYS A 88 -6.12 -8.40 -2.20
CA LYS A 88 -5.32 -9.50 -2.73
C LYS A 88 -3.88 -9.44 -2.23
N THR A 89 -3.27 -8.26 -2.15
CA THR A 89 -1.89 -8.12 -1.67
C THR A 89 -1.83 -8.32 -0.16
N PHE A 90 -2.77 -7.75 0.60
CA PHE A 90 -2.92 -7.94 2.04
C PHE A 90 -3.07 -9.42 2.41
N TRP A 91 -4.00 -10.13 1.77
CA TRP A 91 -4.21 -11.57 1.97
C TRP A 91 -2.91 -12.37 1.85
N ARG A 92 -2.06 -12.03 0.87
CA ARG A 92 -0.78 -12.73 0.62
C ARG A 92 0.24 -12.42 1.71
N VAL A 93 0.44 -11.14 2.01
CA VAL A 93 1.43 -10.73 3.01
C VAL A 93 1.02 -11.21 4.41
N HIS A 94 -0.26 -11.15 4.74
CA HIS A 94 -0.79 -11.58 6.02
C HIS A 94 -0.57 -13.09 6.23
N ARG A 95 -0.91 -13.92 5.23
CA ARG A 95 -0.70 -15.38 5.30
C ARG A 95 0.76 -15.80 5.30
N PHE A 96 1.60 -15.08 4.56
CA PHE A 96 3.04 -15.33 4.54
C PHE A 96 3.71 -14.94 5.85
N PHE A 97 3.46 -13.72 6.32
CA PHE A 97 4.17 -13.12 7.44
C PHE A 97 3.63 -13.55 8.80
N LYS A 98 2.33 -13.87 8.88
CA LYS A 98 1.60 -14.28 10.09
C LYS A 98 1.84 -13.30 11.25
N PRO A 99 1.38 -12.05 11.13
CA PRO A 99 1.65 -11.03 12.13
C PRO A 99 0.94 -11.32 13.45
N HIS A 100 1.57 -10.89 14.55
CA HIS A 100 0.93 -10.79 15.86
C HIS A 100 0.14 -9.49 15.99
N VAL A 101 0.65 -8.41 15.35
CA VAL A 101 0.05 -7.07 15.33
C VAL A 101 0.03 -6.53 13.90
N VAL A 102 -1.07 -5.88 13.53
CA VAL A 102 -1.16 -5.12 12.27
C VAL A 102 -1.35 -3.64 12.61
N LEU A 103 -0.36 -2.82 12.27
CA LEU A 103 -0.39 -1.37 12.44
C LEU A 103 -0.95 -0.73 11.17
N PHE A 104 -1.98 0.09 11.31
CA PHE A 104 -2.45 0.98 10.25
C PHE A 104 -2.01 2.40 10.61
N VAL A 105 -1.06 2.95 9.85
CA VAL A 105 -0.39 4.22 10.15
C VAL A 105 -1.07 5.44 9.51
N GLY A 106 -2.40 5.47 9.56
CA GLY A 106 -3.21 6.57 9.05
C GLY A 106 -3.62 6.44 7.59
N ASP A 107 -4.38 7.44 7.16
CA ASP A 107 -4.99 7.56 5.83
C ASP A 107 -5.68 6.27 5.39
N ILE A 108 -6.62 5.85 6.23
CA ILE A 108 -7.41 4.64 5.98
C ILE A 108 -8.31 4.86 4.76
N PHE A 109 -8.89 6.06 4.67
CA PHE A 109 -9.78 6.48 3.60
C PHE A 109 -9.21 7.70 2.88
N ASP A 110 -9.39 7.74 1.56
CA ASP A 110 -8.90 8.82 0.69
C ASP A 110 -9.57 10.18 0.95
N GLU A 111 -10.78 10.18 1.49
CA GLU A 111 -11.62 11.40 1.56
C GLU A 111 -12.56 11.42 2.78
N ALA A 112 -12.17 10.76 3.87
CA ALA A 112 -13.01 10.71 5.06
C ALA A 112 -13.27 12.09 5.68
N GLU A 113 -12.41 13.09 5.45
CA GLU A 113 -12.66 14.48 5.85
C GLU A 113 -13.88 15.10 5.13
N PHE A 114 -14.24 14.62 3.94
CA PHE A 114 -15.41 15.11 3.19
C PHE A 114 -16.65 14.22 3.35
N ALA A 115 -16.48 13.01 3.89
CA ALA A 115 -17.54 12.02 3.97
C ALA A 115 -18.70 12.46 4.88
N THR A 116 -19.94 12.19 4.44
CA THR A 116 -21.10 12.13 5.33
C THR A 116 -21.00 10.91 6.26
N ASP A 117 -21.80 10.85 7.32
CA ASP A 117 -21.77 9.70 8.23
C ASP A 117 -22.20 8.40 7.53
N ALA A 118 -23.12 8.49 6.56
CA ALA A 118 -23.54 7.36 5.74
C ALA A 118 -22.43 6.89 4.78
N HIS A 119 -21.69 7.82 4.16
CA HIS A 119 -20.54 7.46 3.33
C HIS A 119 -19.44 6.81 4.15
N PHE A 120 -19.12 7.38 5.32
CA PHE A 120 -18.10 6.83 6.22
C PHE A 120 -18.43 5.39 6.66
N ASP A 121 -19.69 5.11 7.00
CA ASP A 121 -20.14 3.75 7.33
C ASP A 121 -19.92 2.78 6.15
N GLY A 122 -20.26 3.21 4.92
CA GLY A 122 -19.97 2.44 3.72
C GLY A 122 -18.47 2.19 3.50
N TYR A 123 -17.63 3.19 3.77
CA TYR A 123 -16.17 3.07 3.66
C TYR A 123 -15.63 2.09 4.70
N PHE A 124 -16.16 2.13 5.93
CA PHE A 124 -15.77 1.19 6.97
C PHE A 124 -16.19 -0.26 6.67
N ARG A 125 -17.38 -0.50 6.10
CA ARG A 125 -17.77 -1.84 5.65
C ARG A 125 -16.81 -2.36 4.57
N ARG A 126 -16.44 -1.51 3.61
CA ARG A 126 -15.42 -1.85 2.61
C ARG A 126 -14.07 -2.13 3.23
N PHE A 127 -13.65 -1.38 4.24
CA PHE A 127 -12.43 -1.67 5.00
C PHE A 127 -12.45 -3.09 5.58
N LEU A 128 -13.54 -3.50 6.22
CA LEU A 128 -13.68 -4.85 6.75
C LEU A 128 -13.64 -5.93 5.65
N GLU A 129 -14.19 -5.65 4.46
CA GLU A 129 -14.14 -6.56 3.31
C GLU A 129 -12.75 -6.65 2.67
N VAL A 130 -12.04 -5.52 2.56
CA VAL A 130 -10.69 -5.45 1.99
C VAL A 130 -9.70 -6.16 2.90
N PHE A 131 -9.83 -6.00 4.21
CA PHE A 131 -8.96 -6.60 5.22
C PHE A 131 -9.61 -7.83 5.89
N ALA A 132 -10.39 -8.64 5.16
CA ALA A 132 -11.18 -9.73 5.75
C ALA A 132 -10.37 -10.82 6.49
N ASP A 133 -9.08 -11.02 6.18
CA ASP A 133 -8.20 -11.96 6.90
C ASP A 133 -7.60 -11.36 8.19
N LEU A 134 -7.86 -10.09 8.50
CA LEU A 134 -7.43 -9.43 9.72
C LEU A 134 -8.39 -9.76 10.86
N ASP A 135 -7.85 -10.28 11.96
CA ASP A 135 -8.54 -10.18 13.24
C ASP A 135 -8.39 -8.75 13.77
N MET A 136 -9.51 -8.04 13.92
CA MET A 136 -9.51 -6.65 14.42
C MET A 136 -8.93 -6.52 15.84
N ALA A 137 -8.84 -7.61 16.62
CA ALA A 137 -8.13 -7.60 17.90
C ALA A 137 -6.61 -7.42 17.75
N GLN A 138 -6.04 -7.79 16.59
CA GLN A 138 -4.63 -7.60 16.24
C GLN A 138 -4.34 -6.19 15.70
N ALA A 139 -5.39 -5.42 15.38
CA ALA A 139 -5.27 -4.15 14.67
C ALA A 139 -5.04 -2.97 15.61
N ILE A 140 -3.99 -2.20 15.35
CA ILE A 140 -3.75 -0.88 15.96
C ILE A 140 -3.88 0.15 14.85
N VAL A 141 -5.00 0.87 14.86
CA VAL A 141 -5.32 1.88 13.84
C VAL A 141 -5.18 3.27 14.45
N ILE A 142 -4.49 4.15 13.74
CA ILE A 142 -4.45 5.61 13.99
C ILE A 142 -5.04 6.35 12.77
N PRO A 143 -5.59 7.56 12.95
CA PRO A 143 -6.03 8.37 11.83
C PRO A 143 -4.87 9.11 11.16
N GLY A 144 -4.96 9.31 9.85
CA GLY A 144 -4.17 10.29 9.11
C GLY A 144 -4.94 11.60 8.88
N ASP A 145 -4.39 12.49 8.07
CA ASP A 145 -5.00 13.80 7.79
C ASP A 145 -6.20 13.72 6.84
N ASN A 146 -6.25 12.73 5.94
CA ASN A 146 -7.43 12.46 5.12
C ASN A 146 -8.60 11.85 5.93
N ASP A 147 -8.31 11.26 7.09
CA ASP A 147 -9.32 10.62 7.95
C ASP A 147 -10.09 11.60 8.84
N ILE A 148 -9.39 12.57 9.42
CA ILE A 148 -9.92 13.46 10.48
C ILE A 148 -9.85 14.96 10.13
N GLY A 149 -9.35 15.29 8.94
CA GLY A 149 -9.00 16.63 8.51
C GLY A 149 -7.54 16.96 8.85
N GLY A 150 -6.86 17.63 7.93
CA GLY A 150 -5.48 18.09 8.05
C GLY A 150 -4.88 18.42 6.68
N GLU A 151 -5.40 17.76 5.64
CA GLU A 151 -5.01 17.96 4.24
C GLU A 151 -5.67 19.22 3.68
N VAL A 152 -7.02 19.26 3.62
CA VAL A 152 -7.75 20.44 3.12
C VAL A 152 -8.36 21.26 4.25
N THR A 153 -8.96 20.60 5.23
CA THR A 153 -9.59 21.29 6.37
C THR A 153 -8.86 21.03 7.68
N PRO A 154 -8.79 22.00 8.61
CA PRO A 154 -8.22 21.72 9.93
C PRO A 154 -8.96 20.57 10.62
N PRO A 155 -8.27 19.72 11.41
CA PRO A 155 -8.90 18.60 12.09
C PRO A 155 -10.06 19.05 12.96
N LYS A 156 -11.22 18.41 12.82
CA LYS A 156 -12.46 18.79 13.54
C LYS A 156 -12.83 17.75 14.58
N ARG A 157 -13.31 18.20 15.74
CA ARG A 157 -13.75 17.32 16.85
C ARG A 157 -14.74 16.25 16.38
N ARG A 158 -15.72 16.61 15.54
CA ARG A 158 -16.71 15.68 14.97
C ARG A 158 -16.06 14.55 14.16
N MET A 159 -15.03 14.84 13.38
CA MET A 159 -14.36 13.86 12.52
C MET A 159 -13.51 12.90 13.36
N ILE A 160 -12.79 13.43 14.35
CA ILE A 160 -12.04 12.64 15.33
C ILE A 160 -12.98 11.72 16.11
N GLU A 161 -14.09 12.25 16.65
CA GLU A 161 -15.11 11.46 17.34
C GLU A 161 -15.71 10.40 16.43
N ARG A 162 -16.00 10.72 15.16
CA ARG A 162 -16.50 9.74 14.19
C ARG A 162 -15.51 8.62 13.95
N PHE A 163 -14.25 8.93 13.66
CA PHE A 163 -13.20 7.93 13.44
C PHE A 163 -13.09 7.00 14.66
N ASN A 164 -13.05 7.57 15.86
CA ASN A 164 -12.97 6.85 17.13
C ASN A 164 -14.20 5.98 17.47
N ARG A 165 -15.34 6.18 16.81
CA ARG A 165 -16.51 5.28 16.97
C ARG A 165 -16.32 3.96 16.22
N TYR A 166 -15.62 3.99 15.09
CA TYR A 166 -15.37 2.81 14.26
C TYR A 166 -14.05 2.12 14.61
N PHE A 167 -13.05 2.89 15.02
CA PHE A 167 -11.74 2.41 15.43
C PHE A 167 -11.49 2.71 16.90
N ARG A 168 -10.85 1.78 17.62
CA ARG A 168 -10.56 1.95 19.06
C ARG A 168 -9.70 3.18 19.33
N SER A 169 -10.16 4.05 20.24
CA SER A 169 -9.45 5.26 20.65
C SER A 169 -8.38 5.05 21.73
N ASP A 170 -8.14 3.81 22.14
CA ASP A 170 -7.12 3.47 23.13
C ASP A 170 -5.74 3.99 22.65
N PRO A 171 -5.06 4.88 23.39
CA PRO A 171 -3.80 5.46 22.94
C PRO A 171 -2.60 4.54 23.18
N PHE A 172 -2.83 3.39 23.80
CA PHE A 172 -1.81 2.44 24.22
C PHE A 172 -2.28 1.00 24.02
N ALA A 173 -1.39 0.14 23.54
CA ALA A 173 -1.55 -1.31 23.54
C ALA A 173 -0.21 -1.96 23.89
N SER A 174 -0.21 -3.12 24.55
CA SER A 174 1.03 -3.85 24.85
C SER A 174 0.86 -5.33 24.50
N LEU A 175 1.87 -5.91 23.86
CA LEU A 175 1.90 -7.32 23.47
C LEU A 175 3.35 -7.80 23.50
N ASN A 176 3.63 -8.95 24.12
CA ASN A 176 4.94 -9.63 24.07
C ASN A 176 6.14 -8.71 24.40
N LYS A 177 6.03 -7.89 25.47
CA LYS A 177 7.02 -6.87 25.87
C LYS A 177 7.27 -5.76 24.84
N VAL A 178 6.31 -5.52 23.95
CA VAL A 178 6.30 -4.40 23.03
C VAL A 178 5.13 -3.49 23.40
N ASP A 179 5.45 -2.25 23.74
CA ASP A 179 4.49 -1.19 24.04
C ASP A 179 4.26 -0.36 22.78
N PHE A 180 3.03 -0.34 22.28
CA PHE A 180 2.60 0.50 21.16
C PHE A 180 1.89 1.75 21.68
N VAL A 181 2.41 2.92 21.34
CA VAL A 181 1.87 4.22 21.76
C VAL A 181 1.41 5.00 20.53
N LYS A 182 0.13 5.33 20.47
CA LYS A 182 -0.46 6.11 19.38
C LYS A 182 -0.15 7.60 19.57
N VAL A 183 0.44 8.23 18.58
CA VAL A 183 0.74 9.67 18.55
C VAL A 183 0.09 10.28 17.32
N CYS A 184 -0.82 11.24 17.53
CA CYS A 184 -1.50 11.93 16.43
C CYS A 184 -0.88 13.32 16.24
N TYR A 185 0.08 13.42 15.32
CA TYR A 185 0.73 14.69 15.00
C TYR A 185 -0.22 15.71 14.37
N VAL A 186 -1.18 15.25 13.54
CA VAL A 186 -2.21 16.09 12.89
C VAL A 186 -2.90 17.02 13.89
N THR A 187 -3.28 16.48 15.04
CA THR A 187 -3.96 17.24 16.12
C THR A 187 -3.02 17.71 17.21
N ARG A 188 -1.73 17.34 17.17
CA ARG A 188 -0.74 17.54 18.24
C ARG A 188 -1.27 17.13 19.62
N SER A 189 -1.99 16.01 19.65
CA SER A 189 -2.68 15.54 20.86
C SER A 189 -1.70 14.97 21.90
N TYR A 190 -1.91 15.33 23.17
CA TYR A 190 -1.19 14.76 24.31
C TYR A 190 -1.94 13.60 24.99
N ALA A 191 -2.93 12.99 24.32
CA ALA A 191 -3.74 11.91 24.87
C ALA A 191 -2.92 10.73 25.43
N TYR A 192 -1.74 10.47 24.86
CA TYR A 192 -0.81 9.46 25.36
C TYR A 192 -0.41 9.67 26.83
N ARG A 193 -0.37 10.91 27.33
CA ARG A 193 0.06 11.23 28.70
C ARG A 193 -0.82 10.58 29.77
N ALA A 194 -2.11 10.39 29.49
CA ALA A 194 -3.02 9.74 30.42
C ALA A 194 -2.70 8.25 30.63
N PHE A 195 -1.88 7.65 29.76
CA PHE A 195 -1.57 6.22 29.72
C PHE A 195 -0.07 5.95 29.71
N LEU A 196 0.75 6.98 29.91
CA LEU A 196 2.20 6.81 30.04
C LEU A 196 2.50 6.03 31.31
N ARG A 197 2.95 4.79 31.10
CA ARG A 197 3.49 3.93 32.15
C ARG A 197 5.00 4.08 32.23
N SER A 198 5.57 3.73 33.39
CA SER A 198 7.01 3.54 33.52
C SER A 198 7.50 2.67 32.38
N LYS A 199 8.59 3.09 31.74
CA LYS A 199 9.23 2.29 30.71
C LYS A 199 9.84 1.08 31.39
N GLU A 200 9.12 -0.03 31.40
CA GLU A 200 9.65 -1.34 31.76
C GLU A 200 10.74 -1.75 30.76
N ASP A 201 11.30 -2.96 30.86
CA ASP A 201 12.24 -3.48 29.87
C ASP A 201 11.57 -3.87 28.53
N HIS A 202 10.53 -3.12 28.15
CA HIS A 202 9.76 -3.29 26.93
C HIS A 202 10.38 -2.45 25.81
N VAL A 203 10.25 -2.92 24.57
CA VAL A 203 10.48 -2.10 23.38
C VAL A 203 9.31 -1.15 23.23
N ARG A 204 9.57 0.16 23.21
CA ARG A 204 8.51 1.15 23.04
C ARG A 204 8.44 1.65 21.61
N VAL A 205 7.36 1.29 20.94
CA VAL A 205 7.03 1.63 19.57
C VAL A 205 6.02 2.77 19.55
N VAL A 206 6.38 3.90 18.94
CA VAL A 206 5.42 4.96 18.63
C VAL A 206 4.83 4.72 17.25
N VAL A 207 3.52 4.90 17.13
CA VAL A 207 2.78 4.81 15.86
C VAL A 207 2.26 6.21 15.55
N SER A 208 2.74 6.81 14.47
CA SER A 208 2.34 8.14 13.99
C SER A 208 1.95 8.07 12.52
N HIS A 209 1.11 8.97 12.04
CA HIS A 209 0.85 9.07 10.61
C HIS A 209 1.96 9.91 9.95
N LEU A 210 2.05 11.19 10.33
CA LEU A 210 3.15 12.04 9.88
C LEU A 210 4.49 11.63 10.51
N PRO A 211 5.60 11.68 9.76
CA PRO A 211 6.91 11.43 10.31
C PRO A 211 7.31 12.47 11.38
N LEU A 212 7.87 11.98 12.49
CA LEU A 212 8.17 12.80 13.66
C LEU A 212 9.61 13.33 13.63
N THR A 213 10.57 12.54 13.19
CA THR A 213 12.00 12.90 13.19
C THR A 213 12.35 13.96 12.14
N SER A 214 11.56 14.08 11.06
CA SER A 214 11.72 15.13 10.04
C SER A 214 11.19 16.49 10.50
N THR A 215 10.18 16.52 11.38
CA THR A 215 9.38 17.71 11.69
C THR A 215 9.71 18.28 13.09
N TYR A 216 10.96 18.15 13.52
CA TYR A 216 11.47 18.29 14.91
C TYR A 216 11.08 19.61 15.64
N GLY A 217 9.82 19.71 16.06
CA GLY A 217 9.23 20.86 16.76
C GLY A 217 9.04 20.63 18.26
N ALA A 218 8.47 21.62 18.97
CA ALA A 218 8.25 21.54 20.42
C ALA A 218 7.41 20.31 20.83
N TYR A 219 6.33 20.03 20.10
CA TYR A 219 5.49 18.86 20.33
C TYR A 219 6.30 17.55 20.19
N VAL A 220 7.10 17.40 19.13
CA VAL A 220 7.93 16.20 18.92
C VAL A 220 8.95 16.05 20.05
N LYS A 221 9.54 17.15 20.52
CA LYS A 221 10.48 17.12 21.65
C LYS A 221 9.82 16.59 22.92
N ASP A 222 8.59 17.01 23.21
CA ASP A 222 7.84 16.48 24.35
C ASP A 222 7.53 15.00 24.16
N VAL A 223 7.08 14.58 22.97
CA VAL A 223 6.83 13.17 22.62
C VAL A 223 8.08 12.32 22.84
N VAL A 224 9.23 12.71 22.26
CA VAL A 224 10.47 11.95 22.38
C VAL A 224 10.97 11.91 23.82
N ARG A 225 10.87 13.02 24.56
CA ARG A 225 11.32 13.12 25.96
C ARG A 225 10.45 12.29 26.91
N GLU A 226 9.13 12.35 26.75
CA GLU A 226 8.17 11.77 27.69
C GLU A 226 7.88 10.30 27.38
N ILE A 227 7.72 9.95 26.10
CA ILE A 227 7.46 8.58 25.69
C ILE A 227 8.76 7.75 25.72
N GLN A 228 9.90 8.37 25.39
CA GLN A 228 11.20 7.73 25.22
C GLN A 228 11.17 6.57 24.20
N PRO A 229 10.70 6.80 22.96
CA PRO A 229 10.52 5.75 21.96
C PRO A 229 11.85 5.11 21.57
N ASP A 230 11.83 3.79 21.37
CA ASP A 230 12.94 3.04 20.78
C ASP A 230 12.78 2.94 19.27
N LEU A 231 11.53 2.82 18.81
CA LEU A 231 11.16 2.73 17.41
C LEU A 231 9.92 3.58 17.13
N ILE A 232 9.84 4.16 15.94
CA ILE A 232 8.69 4.89 15.43
C ILE A 232 8.32 4.29 14.07
N PHE A 233 7.04 4.00 13.86
CA PHE A 233 6.48 3.73 12.54
C PHE A 233 5.63 4.91 12.08
N SER A 234 5.85 5.36 10.86
CA SER A 234 5.09 6.44 10.20
C SER A 234 4.73 6.12 8.74
N GLY A 235 3.83 6.90 8.15
CA GLY A 235 3.37 6.81 6.76
C GLY A 235 3.43 8.18 6.07
N HIS A 236 2.35 8.58 5.42
CA HIS A 236 2.10 9.91 4.81
C HIS A 236 2.97 10.26 3.59
N GLU A 237 4.29 10.08 3.65
CA GLU A 237 5.21 10.45 2.55
C GLU A 237 5.12 9.49 1.35
N HIS A 238 4.47 8.32 1.53
CA HIS A 238 4.40 7.24 0.54
C HIS A 238 5.78 6.68 0.12
N LEU A 239 6.80 6.91 0.95
CA LEU A 239 8.16 6.45 0.76
C LEU A 239 8.47 5.28 1.69
N SER A 240 9.42 4.44 1.29
CA SER A 240 10.01 3.45 2.20
C SER A 240 11.40 3.88 2.62
N GLU A 241 11.47 4.57 3.76
CA GLU A 241 12.72 5.10 4.31
C GLU A 241 12.90 4.72 5.77
N TYR A 242 14.14 4.63 6.20
CA TYR A 242 14.54 4.55 7.59
C TYR A 242 15.38 5.77 7.94
N VAL A 243 15.06 6.39 9.08
CA VAL A 243 15.74 7.55 9.63
C VAL A 243 16.18 7.23 11.06
N ALA A 244 17.45 7.47 11.36
CA ALA A 244 17.94 7.45 12.74
C ALA A 244 18.27 8.87 13.19
N THR A 245 17.94 9.22 14.43
CA THR A 245 18.29 10.53 15.02
C THR A 245 18.79 10.39 16.46
N GLY A 246 19.75 11.21 16.88
CA GLY A 246 20.24 11.21 18.27
C GLY A 246 19.18 11.73 19.26
N ARG A 247 19.05 11.11 20.43
CA ARG A 247 18.08 11.53 21.46
C ARG A 247 18.39 12.91 22.08
N SER A 248 19.67 13.28 22.16
CA SER A 248 20.15 14.45 22.91
C SER A 248 20.83 15.54 22.05
N SER A 249 21.17 15.25 20.81
CA SER A 249 21.90 16.19 19.95
C SER A 249 20.91 17.13 19.24
N LYS A 250 21.13 18.44 19.41
CA LYS A 250 20.54 19.48 18.52
C LYS A 250 21.00 19.34 17.06
N VAL A 251 21.96 18.43 16.82
CA VAL A 251 22.45 18.02 15.51
C VAL A 251 21.75 16.72 15.14
N VAL A 252 20.91 16.76 14.11
CA VAL A 252 20.27 15.58 13.55
C VAL A 252 21.32 14.85 12.71
N GLU A 253 21.97 13.82 13.25
CA GLU A 253 22.71 12.85 12.44
C GLU A 253 21.69 12.03 11.63
N LYS A 254 21.20 12.58 10.51
CA LYS A 254 20.20 11.93 9.67
C LYS A 254 20.88 10.84 8.84
N MET A 255 20.78 9.59 9.29
CA MET A 255 21.08 8.44 8.45
C MET A 255 19.80 8.04 7.71
N VAL A 256 19.78 8.19 6.38
CA VAL A 256 18.64 7.77 5.56
C VAL A 256 19.00 6.51 4.81
N LEU A 257 18.26 5.43 5.06
CA LEU A 257 18.29 4.23 4.23
C LEU A 257 16.97 4.13 3.47
N ARG A 258 17.04 3.98 2.15
CA ARG A 258 15.87 3.67 1.33
C ARG A 258 15.78 2.17 1.14
N PHE A 259 14.62 1.59 1.43
CA PHE A 259 14.39 0.19 1.16
C PHE A 259 14.12 0.00 -0.34
N THR A 260 14.69 -1.06 -0.91
CA THR A 260 14.50 -1.40 -2.31
C THR A 260 14.04 -2.85 -2.45
N MET A 261 13.83 -3.33 -3.68
CA MET A 261 13.46 -4.72 -3.96
C MET A 261 14.69 -5.67 -3.98
N ASP A 262 15.78 -5.31 -3.30
CA ASP A 262 17.03 -6.07 -3.21
C ASP A 262 16.94 -7.30 -2.29
N ARG A 263 15.77 -7.54 -1.69
CA ARG A 263 15.49 -8.65 -0.76
C ARG A 263 16.33 -8.61 0.52
N VAL A 264 16.93 -7.46 0.85
CA VAL A 264 17.72 -7.30 2.06
C VAL A 264 16.84 -6.69 3.15
N ALA A 265 16.71 -7.41 4.27
CA ALA A 265 16.11 -6.84 5.48
C ALA A 265 17.17 -6.01 6.22
N ALA A 266 16.79 -4.84 6.72
CA ALA A 266 17.60 -4.08 7.64
C ALA A 266 17.53 -4.69 9.03
N ARG A 267 18.68 -4.77 9.70
CA ARG A 267 18.77 -5.19 11.11
C ARG A 267 19.21 -3.99 11.94
N LEU A 268 18.36 -3.57 12.86
CA LEU A 268 18.52 -2.38 13.69
C LEU A 268 18.76 -2.79 15.13
N ASN A 269 19.71 -2.16 15.81
CA ASN A 269 19.92 -2.29 17.24
C ASN A 269 19.36 -1.05 17.93
N LEU A 270 18.24 -1.19 18.64
CA LEU A 270 17.57 -0.06 19.29
C LEU A 270 18.25 0.39 20.59
N SER A 271 19.31 -0.29 21.02
CA SER A 271 20.07 0.04 22.24
C SER A 271 21.21 1.03 21.99
N ASP A 272 21.34 1.59 20.77
CA ASP A 272 22.43 2.49 20.38
C ASP A 272 22.25 3.95 20.87
N GLY A 273 21.18 4.22 21.62
CA GLY A 273 20.88 5.56 22.16
C GLY A 273 20.22 6.52 21.15
N ARG A 274 19.88 6.05 19.94
CA ARG A 274 19.15 6.83 18.94
C ARG A 274 17.64 6.60 19.04
N VAL A 275 16.90 7.38 18.26
CA VAL A 275 15.49 7.18 17.93
C VAL A 275 15.44 6.72 16.48
N HIS A 276 14.90 5.53 16.28
CA HIS A 276 14.74 4.92 14.96
C HIS A 276 13.34 5.19 14.46
N GLU A 277 13.20 5.74 13.25
CA GLU A 277 11.92 5.93 12.59
C GLU A 277 11.93 5.21 11.24
N ILE A 278 10.88 4.42 11.00
CA ILE A 278 10.65 3.69 9.77
C ILE A 278 9.39 4.24 9.13
N LEU A 279 9.54 4.81 7.95
CA LEU A 279 8.46 5.25 7.09
C LEU A 279 8.02 4.04 6.26
N ALA A 280 6.79 3.60 6.50
CA ALA A 280 6.16 2.53 5.76
C ALA A 280 5.71 3.03 4.38
N PRO A 281 5.88 2.23 3.31
CA PRO A 281 5.31 2.58 2.02
C PRO A 281 3.79 2.53 2.07
N THR A 282 3.16 3.27 1.15
CA THR A 282 1.73 3.09 0.88
C THR A 282 1.45 1.70 0.31
N THR A 283 0.29 1.16 0.66
CA THR A 283 -0.23 -0.10 0.14
C THR A 283 -1.10 0.09 -1.10
N SER A 284 -1.44 1.35 -1.42
CA SER A 284 -2.31 1.72 -2.53
C SER A 284 -1.54 2.23 -3.73
N TYR A 285 -1.71 1.59 -4.88
CA TYR A 285 -1.12 2.08 -6.13
C TYR A 285 -1.76 3.40 -6.63
N ARG A 286 -2.86 3.82 -6.00
CA ARG A 286 -3.56 5.08 -6.34
C ARG A 286 -2.83 6.32 -5.84
N MET A 287 -1.77 6.15 -5.06
CA MET A 287 -0.97 7.24 -4.49
C MET A 287 0.18 7.73 -5.36
N GLY A 288 0.08 7.49 -6.67
CA GLY A 288 1.03 8.04 -7.64
C GLY A 288 2.45 7.47 -7.55
N THR A 289 2.66 6.40 -6.79
CA THR A 289 3.95 5.71 -6.66
C THR A 289 3.91 4.30 -7.26
N TYR A 290 5.04 3.88 -7.82
CA TYR A 290 5.22 2.54 -8.38
C TYR A 290 5.63 1.50 -7.31
N ASN A 291 6.17 1.97 -6.18
CA ASN A 291 6.72 1.12 -5.13
C ASN A 291 5.74 1.08 -3.97
N VAL A 292 4.84 0.11 -4.02
CA VAL A 292 3.83 -0.12 -2.98
C VAL A 292 4.06 -1.46 -2.29
N GLY A 293 3.74 -1.54 -1.01
CA GLY A 293 4.04 -2.74 -0.23
C GLY A 293 3.65 -2.60 1.22
N TYR A 294 4.05 -3.58 2.03
CA TYR A 294 3.74 -3.63 3.44
C TYR A 294 5.04 -3.70 4.23
N GLY A 295 5.17 -2.88 5.27
CA GLY A 295 6.29 -2.99 6.19
C GLY A 295 6.17 -4.27 7.02
N ALA A 296 7.26 -5.00 7.20
CA ALA A 296 7.29 -6.23 8.00
C ALA A 296 8.45 -6.15 9.00
N ALA A 297 8.10 -6.01 10.28
CA ALA A 297 9.05 -5.94 11.37
C ALA A 297 8.98 -7.17 12.28
N VAL A 298 10.13 -7.77 12.55
CA VAL A 298 10.31 -8.77 13.60
C VAL A 298 11.09 -8.11 14.72
N ILE A 299 10.43 -7.90 15.87
CA ILE A 299 10.97 -7.24 17.06
C ILE A 299 11.34 -8.31 18.07
N ASP A 300 12.64 -8.45 18.32
CA ASP A 300 13.16 -9.37 19.33
C ASP A 300 13.21 -8.70 20.71
N PRO A 301 13.07 -9.47 21.82
CA PRO A 301 13.11 -8.91 23.18
C PRO A 301 14.46 -8.28 23.56
N ASP A 302 15.54 -8.61 22.86
CA ASP A 302 16.87 -8.02 23.02
C ASP A 302 17.02 -6.65 22.34
N LYS A 303 15.89 -6.04 21.92
CA LYS A 303 15.81 -4.73 21.27
C LYS A 303 16.51 -4.71 19.91
N VAL A 304 16.57 -5.86 19.25
CA VAL A 304 16.94 -5.99 17.85
C VAL A 304 15.68 -6.03 17.00
N VAL A 305 15.67 -5.27 15.90
CA VAL A 305 14.57 -5.27 14.95
C VAL A 305 15.07 -5.66 13.59
N THR A 306 14.46 -6.67 13.00
CA THR A 306 14.64 -6.98 11.58
C THR A 306 13.45 -6.45 10.80
N TYR A 307 13.68 -5.50 9.91
CA TYR A 307 12.65 -4.86 9.11
C TYR A 307 12.92 -5.04 7.62
N GLY A 308 11.86 -5.29 6.86
CA GLY A 308 11.91 -5.20 5.41
C GLY A 308 10.53 -4.91 4.83
N VAL A 309 10.46 -4.74 3.51
CA VAL A 309 9.21 -4.44 2.81
C VAL A 309 8.76 -5.63 1.99
N LEU A 310 7.54 -6.08 2.21
CA LEU A 310 6.87 -7.06 1.37
C LEU A 310 6.26 -6.34 0.17
N TRP A 311 7.08 -6.10 -0.85
CA TRP A 311 6.70 -5.36 -2.06
C TRP A 311 5.57 -6.04 -2.83
N SER A 312 4.62 -5.24 -3.29
CA SER A 312 3.48 -5.67 -4.09
C SER A 312 3.71 -5.41 -5.58
N PRO A 313 3.04 -6.15 -6.48
CA PRO A 313 3.20 -5.94 -7.92
C PRO A 313 2.77 -4.55 -8.38
N ASN A 314 3.48 -3.97 -9.35
CA ASN A 314 3.19 -2.65 -9.90
C ASN A 314 1.91 -2.66 -10.74
N ARG A 315 0.77 -2.28 -10.13
CA ARG A 315 -0.54 -2.28 -10.79
C ARG A 315 -0.62 -1.26 -11.92
N LEU A 316 -0.02 -0.08 -11.78
CA LEU A 316 -0.02 0.95 -12.83
C LEU A 316 0.66 0.45 -14.11
N ALA A 317 1.79 -0.23 -13.99
CA ALA A 317 2.47 -0.85 -15.12
C ALA A 317 1.61 -1.93 -15.80
N HIS A 318 0.86 -2.72 -15.02
CA HIS A 318 -0.07 -3.71 -15.58
C HIS A 318 -1.25 -3.06 -16.31
N LEU A 319 -1.83 -1.98 -15.76
CA LEU A 319 -2.90 -1.23 -16.42
C LEU A 319 -2.42 -0.60 -17.73
N PHE A 320 -1.21 -0.01 -17.73
CA PHE A 320 -0.60 0.50 -18.95
C PHE A 320 -0.35 -0.61 -19.99
N GLY A 321 0.13 -1.77 -19.56
CA GLY A 321 0.33 -2.89 -20.47
C GLY A 321 -0.99 -3.45 -21.02
N TYR A 322 -2.10 -3.40 -20.28
CA TYR A 322 -3.43 -3.68 -20.85
C TYR A 322 -3.77 -2.74 -22.01
N LEU A 323 -3.51 -1.43 -21.89
CA LEU A 323 -3.75 -0.48 -22.98
C LEU A 323 -2.93 -0.83 -24.23
N LEU A 324 -1.67 -1.22 -24.06
CA LEU A 324 -0.81 -1.67 -25.16
C LEU A 324 -1.34 -2.95 -25.82
N VAL A 325 -1.65 -3.96 -25.02
CA VAL A 325 -2.18 -5.26 -25.49
C VAL A 325 -3.51 -5.06 -26.21
N LEU A 326 -4.42 -4.24 -25.67
CA LEU A 326 -5.69 -3.89 -26.31
C LEU A 326 -5.46 -3.18 -27.64
N THR A 327 -4.52 -2.24 -27.72
CA THR A 327 -4.18 -1.54 -28.97
C THR A 327 -3.70 -2.53 -30.03
N VAL A 328 -2.79 -3.44 -29.68
CA VAL A 328 -2.32 -4.50 -30.60
C VAL A 328 -3.46 -5.41 -31.04
N CYS A 329 -4.33 -5.84 -30.10
CA CYS A 329 -5.51 -6.65 -30.42
C CYS A 329 -6.45 -5.93 -31.39
N LEU A 330 -6.72 -4.65 -31.17
CA LEU A 330 -7.57 -3.85 -32.06
C LEU A 330 -6.97 -3.73 -33.46
N LEU A 331 -5.65 -3.55 -33.58
CA LEU A 331 -4.97 -3.55 -34.88
C LEU A 331 -5.09 -4.92 -35.57
N LEU A 332 -4.93 -6.03 -34.84
CA LEU A 332 -5.11 -7.37 -35.39
C LEU A 332 -6.55 -7.61 -35.87
N VAL A 333 -7.55 -7.14 -35.11
CA VAL A 333 -8.96 -7.20 -35.50
C VAL A 333 -9.21 -6.33 -36.73
N LEU A 334 -8.67 -5.10 -36.76
CA LEU A 334 -8.79 -4.21 -37.91
C LEU A 334 -8.21 -4.83 -39.17
N VAL A 335 -7.02 -5.43 -39.08
CA VAL A 335 -6.40 -6.17 -40.20
C VAL A 335 -7.29 -7.33 -40.64
N ALA A 336 -7.84 -8.10 -39.70
CA ALA A 336 -8.76 -9.20 -40.03
C ALA A 336 -10.00 -8.69 -40.80
N VAL A 337 -10.57 -7.57 -40.40
CA VAL A 337 -11.78 -7.00 -41.01
C VAL A 337 -11.49 -6.29 -42.36
N THR A 338 -10.31 -5.65 -42.50
CA THR A 338 -9.96 -4.80 -43.66
C THR A 338 -9.13 -5.50 -44.75
N ALA A 339 -8.46 -6.62 -44.44
CA ALA A 339 -7.74 -7.46 -45.40
C ALA A 339 -8.51 -7.82 -46.71
N PRO A 340 -9.86 -7.91 -46.77
CA PRO A 340 -10.57 -8.08 -48.03
C PRO A 340 -10.45 -6.92 -49.05
N VAL A 341 -10.10 -5.69 -48.63
CA VAL A 341 -10.12 -4.52 -49.54
C VAL A 341 -8.76 -4.27 -50.21
N SER A 342 -7.65 -4.50 -49.52
CA SER A 342 -6.30 -4.17 -49.99
C SER A 342 -5.71 -5.18 -50.98
N VAL A 343 -6.08 -6.47 -50.90
CA VAL A 343 -5.67 -7.48 -51.90
C VAL A 343 -6.36 -7.25 -53.25
N PHE A 344 -7.54 -6.64 -53.25
CA PHE A 344 -8.27 -6.28 -54.47
C PHE A 344 -7.63 -5.07 -55.19
N TYR A 345 -7.24 -4.04 -54.45
CA TYR A 345 -6.54 -2.87 -55.00
C TYR A 345 -5.14 -3.19 -55.53
N LEU A 346 -4.36 -4.03 -54.82
CA LEU A 346 -3.03 -4.42 -55.30
C LEU A 346 -3.12 -5.24 -56.60
N LYS A 347 -4.11 -6.13 -56.73
CA LYS A 347 -4.34 -6.89 -57.97
C LYS A 347 -4.85 -6.01 -59.12
N LEU A 348 -5.75 -5.05 -58.85
CA LEU A 348 -6.23 -4.12 -59.87
C LEU A 348 -5.13 -3.16 -60.37
N LEU A 349 -4.24 -2.70 -59.48
CA LEU A 349 -3.09 -1.87 -59.82
C LEU A 349 -2.02 -2.65 -60.62
N LEU A 350 -1.83 -3.94 -60.32
CA LEU A 350 -0.90 -4.80 -61.06
C LEU A 350 -1.46 -5.28 -62.40
N CYS A 351 -2.77 -5.51 -62.53
CA CYS A 351 -3.40 -5.86 -63.81
C CYS A 351 -3.49 -4.67 -64.79
N ARG A 352 -3.62 -3.43 -64.30
CA ARG A 352 -3.63 -2.24 -65.17
C ARG A 352 -2.28 -1.87 -65.79
N ARG A 353 -1.18 -2.49 -65.36
CA ARG A 353 0.16 -2.31 -65.95
C ARG A 353 0.48 -3.33 -67.06
N GLN A 354 -0.45 -4.23 -67.40
CA GLN A 354 -0.26 -5.26 -68.44
C GLN A 354 -1.23 -5.15 -69.64
N GLN A 355 -1.88 -4.00 -69.81
CA GLN A 355 -2.48 -3.58 -71.09
C GLN A 355 -1.76 -2.32 -71.53
#